data_AF-A0A927HUK2-F1
#
_entry.id   AF-A0A927HUK2-F1
#
_cell.length_a   1.000
_cell.length_b   1.000
_cell.length_c   1.000
_cell.angle_alpha   90.00
_cell.angle_beta   90.00
_cell.angle_gamma   90.00
#
_symmetry.space_group_name_H-M   'P 1'
#
loop_
_entity.id
_entity.type
_entity.pdbx_description
1 polymer ?
#
loop_
_entity_poly.entity_id
_entity_poly.type
_entity_poly.pdbx_seq_one_letter_code
_entity_poly.pdbx_strand_id
1 'polypeptide(L)'
;MRHNVQVLLSDSGKRSGTGSALTVLKDSGVNTYRWQGGQQTTADIISEPDKGARYSRLAREFAVSVREGQESVAQISGTREQSVLNGLIRDSLRQEGGAG
;
A
#
# COMPACT_ATOMS: atom_id res chain seq x y z
N MET A 1 9.75 5.77 41.98
CA MET A 1 9.72 4.31 41.85
C MET A 1 10.09 3.97 40.41
N ARG A 2 11.10 3.12 40.17
CA ARG A 2 11.43 2.63 38.82
C ARG A 2 10.80 1.24 38.69
N HIS A 3 10.10 0.98 37.60
CA HIS A 3 9.48 -0.32 37.33
C HIS A 3 10.43 -1.17 36.47
N ASN A 4 10.61 -2.44 36.82
CA ASN A 4 11.37 -3.39 36.01
C ASN A 4 10.50 -3.89 34.85
N VAL A 5 10.45 -3.10 33.77
CA VAL A 5 9.62 -3.38 32.58
C VAL A 5 10.53 -3.64 31.38
N GLN A 6 10.22 -4.70 30.63
CA GLN A 6 10.80 -4.97 29.31
C GLN A 6 9.75 -4.66 28.24
N VAL A 7 10.16 -4.02 27.15
CA VAL A 7 9.27 -3.68 26.02
C VAL A 7 9.74 -4.39 24.77
N LEU A 8 8.81 -5.04 24.07
CA LEU A 8 9.03 -5.60 22.74
C LEU A 8 8.41 -4.65 21.70
N LEU A 9 9.21 -4.17 20.74
CA LEU A 9 8.74 -3.32 19.66
C LEU A 9 8.78 -4.10 18.34
N SER A 10 7.66 -4.11 17.62
CA SER A 10 7.53 -4.77 16.32
C SER A 10 7.82 -3.79 15.20
N ASP A 11 8.78 -4.12 14.33
CA ASP A 11 9.07 -3.38 13.11
C ASP A 11 8.28 -3.97 11.93
N SER A 12 7.37 -3.17 11.36
CA SER A 12 6.54 -3.57 10.21
C SER A 12 7.24 -3.42 8.85
N GLY A 13 8.47 -2.88 8.82
CA GLY A 13 9.24 -2.67 7.59
C GLY A 13 8.71 -1.56 6.68
N LYS A 14 7.70 -0.80 7.12
CA LYS A 14 7.21 0.39 6.42
C LYS A 14 8.25 1.51 6.47
N ARG A 15 8.14 2.49 5.55
CA ARG A 15 9.02 3.66 5.51
C ARG A 15 9.09 4.31 6.89
N SER A 16 10.30 4.40 7.45
CA SER A 16 10.55 5.11 8.69
C SER A 16 10.40 6.62 8.46
N GLY A 17 9.70 7.30 9.38
CA GLY A 17 9.66 8.76 9.39
C GLY A 17 11.01 9.36 9.84
N THR A 18 11.25 10.62 9.50
CA THR A 18 12.37 11.39 10.06
C THR A 18 12.31 11.34 11.60
N GLY A 19 13.41 10.97 12.26
CA GLY A 19 13.43 10.83 13.73
C GLY A 19 12.80 9.54 14.26
N SER A 20 12.75 8.47 13.44
CA SER A 20 12.27 7.15 13.84
C SER A 20 12.94 6.66 15.13
N ALA A 21 12.14 6.54 16.20
CA ALA A 21 12.59 6.00 17.49
C ALA A 21 13.16 4.57 17.35
N LEU A 22 12.61 3.77 16.43
CA LEU A 22 13.14 2.43 16.13
C LEU A 22 14.56 2.50 15.54
N THR A 23 14.85 3.51 14.71
CA THR A 23 16.19 3.71 14.16
C THR A 23 17.16 4.09 15.27
N VAL A 24 16.78 5.04 16.12
CA VAL A 24 17.60 5.46 17.27
C VAL A 24 17.89 4.28 18.22
N LEU A 25 16.89 3.44 18.51
CA LEU A 25 17.07 2.27 19.37
C LEU A 25 18.04 1.24 18.75
N LYS A 26 17.93 0.99 17.44
CA LYS A 26 18.87 0.13 16.72
C LYS A 26 20.29 0.68 16.77
N ASP A 27 20.46 1.98 16.50
CA ASP A 27 21.77 2.65 16.51
C ASP A 27 22.39 2.67 17.92
N SER A 28 21.56 2.70 18.97
CA SER A 28 21.99 2.63 20.37
C SER A 28 22.38 1.22 20.84
N GLY A 29 22.27 0.20 19.99
CA GLY A 29 22.69 -1.17 20.29
C GLY A 29 21.64 -2.03 21.01
N VAL A 30 20.36 -1.65 20.95
CA VAL A 30 19.28 -2.53 21.45
C VAL A 30 19.21 -3.81 20.59
N ASN A 31 19.09 -4.97 21.24
CA ASN A 31 18.98 -6.26 20.56
C ASN A 31 17.79 -6.29 19.59
N THR A 32 18.07 -6.66 18.34
CA THR A 32 17.07 -6.86 17.29
C THR A 32 16.89 -8.33 16.97
N TYR A 33 15.65 -8.80 16.99
CA TYR A 33 15.31 -10.17 16.59
C TYR A 33 14.58 -10.14 15.24
N ARG A 34 15.12 -10.84 14.24
CA ARG A 34 14.51 -10.92 12.90
C ARG A 34 13.67 -12.17 12.77
N TRP A 35 12.36 -11.99 12.65
CA TRP A 35 11.44 -13.07 12.29
C TRP A 35 11.56 -13.39 10.79
N GLN A 36 11.65 -14.68 10.44
CA GLN A 36 11.80 -15.16 9.05
C GLN A 36 10.62 -16.01 8.55
N GLY A 37 9.59 -16.25 9.38
CA GLY A 37 8.48 -17.13 9.05
C GLY A 37 7.31 -16.48 8.28
N GLY A 38 7.47 -15.26 7.77
CA GLY A 38 6.41 -14.56 7.04
C GLY A 38 6.40 -14.91 5.55
N GLN A 39 5.22 -15.15 4.98
CA GLN A 39 5.09 -15.30 3.53
C GLN A 39 5.27 -13.92 2.87
N GLN A 40 6.28 -13.81 2.00
CA GLN A 40 6.53 -12.58 1.27
C GLN A 40 5.51 -12.44 0.14
N THR A 41 4.75 -11.34 0.14
CA THR A 41 3.82 -11.02 -0.94
C THR A 41 4.60 -10.69 -2.22
N THR A 42 4.25 -11.32 -3.33
CA THR A 42 4.74 -10.97 -4.66
C THR A 42 3.97 -9.77 -5.20
N ALA A 43 4.63 -8.93 -6.01
CA ALA A 43 3.99 -7.80 -6.66
C ALA A 43 4.27 -7.86 -8.17
N ASP A 44 3.22 -7.72 -8.97
CA ASP A 44 3.35 -7.55 -10.42
C ASP A 44 3.64 -6.08 -10.73
N ILE A 45 4.73 -5.83 -11.46
CA ILE A 45 5.15 -4.48 -11.84
C ILE A 45 4.88 -4.26 -13.31
N ILE A 46 3.96 -3.34 -13.59
CA ILE A 46 3.60 -2.92 -14.94
C ILE A 46 4.13 -1.51 -15.16
N SER A 47 5.02 -1.35 -16.13
CA SER A 47 5.58 -0.04 -16.51
C SER A 47 4.77 0.57 -17.65
N GLU A 48 4.16 1.72 -17.38
CA GLU A 48 3.45 2.53 -18.39
C GLU A 48 3.94 3.98 -18.24
N PRO A 49 4.62 4.56 -19.24
CA PRO A 49 5.24 5.88 -19.12
C PRO A 49 4.22 7.04 -19.10
N ASP A 50 3.08 6.90 -19.79
CA ASP A 50 2.08 7.97 -19.82
C ASP A 50 1.24 7.98 -18.53
N LYS A 51 1.11 9.16 -17.90
CA LYS A 51 0.38 9.30 -16.64
C LYS A 51 -1.12 9.00 -16.83
N GLY A 52 -1.70 9.45 -17.94
CA GLY A 52 -3.11 9.24 -18.25
C GLY A 52 -3.43 7.77 -18.51
N ALA A 53 -2.60 7.11 -19.31
CA ALA A 53 -2.69 5.68 -19.61
C ALA A 53 -2.50 4.83 -18.35
N ARG A 54 -1.54 5.18 -17.47
CA ARG A 54 -1.37 4.51 -16.17
C ARG A 54 -2.64 4.50 -15.35
N TYR A 55 -3.25 5.67 -15.16
CA TYR A 55 -4.42 5.79 -14.28
C TYR A 55 -5.64 5.13 -14.90
N SER A 56 -5.82 5.28 -16.21
CA SER A 56 -6.90 4.62 -16.95
C SER A 56 -6.79 3.10 -16.89
N ARG A 57 -5.56 2.56 -17.00
CA ARG A 57 -5.31 1.13 -16.87
C ARG A 57 -5.60 0.62 -15.47
N LEU A 58 -5.09 1.30 -14.43
CA LEU A 58 -5.36 0.95 -13.03
C LEU A 58 -6.87 0.96 -12.72
N ALA A 59 -7.59 1.98 -13.22
CA ALA A 59 -9.04 2.09 -13.03
C ALA A 59 -9.80 0.92 -13.68
N ARG A 60 -9.39 0.52 -14.89
CA ARG A 60 -9.99 -0.61 -15.60
C ARG A 60 -9.71 -1.95 -14.90
N GLU A 61 -8.46 -2.21 -14.55
CA GLU A 61 -8.06 -3.44 -13.85
C GLU A 61 -8.80 -3.56 -12.51
N PHE A 62 -8.93 -2.46 -11.77
CA PHE A 62 -9.73 -2.41 -10.54
C PHE A 62 -11.22 -2.67 -10.78
N ALA A 63 -11.81 -2.09 -11.83
CA ALA A 63 -13.23 -2.31 -12.13
C ALA A 63 -13.52 -3.78 -12.49
N VAL A 64 -12.62 -4.41 -13.24
CA VAL A 64 -12.69 -5.85 -13.55
C VAL A 64 -12.59 -6.70 -12.28
N SER A 65 -11.60 -6.42 -11.42
CA SER A 65 -11.40 -7.21 -10.18
C SER A 65 -12.59 -7.11 -9.23
N VAL A 66 -13.20 -5.92 -9.10
CA VAL A 66 -14.41 -5.71 -8.29
C VAL A 66 -15.60 -6.48 -8.87
N ARG A 67 -15.79 -6.48 -10.20
CA ARG A 67 -16.85 -7.26 -10.86
C ARG A 67 -16.67 -8.75 -10.64
N GLU A 68 -15.43 -9.23 -10.67
CA GLU A 68 -15.09 -10.63 -10.38
C GLU A 68 -15.24 -11.00 -8.89
N GLY A 69 -15.66 -10.06 -8.05
CA GLY A 69 -15.89 -10.28 -6.62
C GLY A 69 -14.61 -10.34 -5.79
N GLN A 70 -13.48 -9.87 -6.32
CA GLN A 70 -12.21 -9.85 -5.59
C GLN A 70 -12.17 -8.69 -4.59
N GLU A 71 -11.65 -8.94 -3.38
CA GLU A 71 -11.36 -7.89 -2.40
C GLU A 71 -10.22 -7.01 -2.92
N SER A 72 -10.58 -5.84 -3.45
CA SER A 72 -9.67 -4.99 -4.22
C SER A 72 -9.66 -3.58 -3.66
N VAL A 73 -8.47 -2.97 -3.59
CA VAL A 73 -8.30 -1.57 -3.17
C VAL A 73 -7.32 -0.88 -4.11
N ALA A 74 -7.74 0.26 -4.69
CA ALA A 74 -6.85 1.13 -5.46
C ALA A 74 -6.22 2.19 -4.55
N GLN A 75 -4.90 2.35 -4.61
CA GLN A 75 -4.17 3.32 -3.78
C GLN A 75 -3.30 4.24 -4.64
N ILE A 76 -3.33 5.53 -4.34
CA ILE A 76 -2.44 6.53 -4.95
C ILE A 76 -2.11 7.63 -3.94
N SER A 77 -0.91 8.19 -4.05
CA SER A 77 -0.43 9.28 -3.19
C SER A 77 -0.85 10.64 -3.76
N GLY A 78 -1.25 11.56 -2.88
CA GLY A 78 -1.65 12.92 -3.24
C GLY A 78 -3.17 13.07 -3.42
N THR A 79 -3.75 14.13 -2.83
CA THR A 79 -5.20 14.38 -2.87
C THR A 79 -5.69 14.69 -4.29
N ARG A 80 -4.90 15.42 -5.07
CA ARG A 80 -5.19 15.72 -6.48
C ARG A 80 -5.24 14.44 -7.32
N GLU A 81 -4.21 13.61 -7.21
CA GLU A 81 -4.12 12.32 -7.90
C GLU A 81 -5.25 11.37 -7.51
N GLN A 82 -5.62 11.32 -6.22
CA GLN A 82 -6.77 10.56 -5.74
C GLN A 82 -8.08 11.05 -6.40
N SER A 83 -8.29 12.36 -6.51
CA SER A 83 -9.48 12.91 -7.16
C SER A 83 -9.56 12.51 -8.64
N VAL A 84 -8.44 12.57 -9.37
CA VAL A 84 -8.35 12.14 -10.77
C VAL A 84 -8.64 10.65 -10.91
N LEU A 85 -7.98 9.81 -10.11
CA LEU A 85 -8.16 8.35 -10.16
C LEU A 85 -9.59 7.93 -9.79
N ASN A 86 -10.19 8.57 -8.79
CA ASN A 86 -11.58 8.31 -8.41
C ASN A 86 -12.58 8.60 -9.54
N GLY A 87 -12.34 9.65 -10.34
CA GLY A 87 -13.13 9.93 -11.53
C GLY A 87 -13.05 8.78 -12.53
N LEU A 88 -11.84 8.37 -12.88
CA LEU A 88 -11.58 7.29 -13.83
C LEU A 88 -12.17 5.95 -13.35
N ILE A 89 -12.03 5.61 -12.06
CA ILE A 89 -12.60 4.40 -11.48
C ILE A 89 -14.13 4.40 -11.60
N ARG A 90 -14.80 5.52 -11.28
CA ARG A 90 -16.27 5.61 -11.41
C ARG A 90 -16.71 5.43 -12.85
N ASP A 91 -15.98 6.02 -13.80
CA ASP A 91 -16.30 5.88 -15.22
C ASP A 91 -16.07 4.46 -15.72
N SER A 92 -14.97 3.80 -15.31
CA SER A 92 -14.71 2.39 -15.61
C SER A 92 -15.76 1.47 -15.00
N LEU A 93 -16.14 1.64 -13.74
CA LEU A 93 -17.19 0.84 -13.09
C LEU A 93 -18.54 1.00 -13.79
N ARG A 94 -18.89 2.19 -14.27
CA ARG A 94 -20.11 2.42 -15.07
C ARG A 94 -20.06 1.70 -16.41
N GLN A 95 -18.92 1.70 -17.09
CA GLN A 95 -18.74 0.99 -18.36
C GLN A 95 -18.82 -0.53 -18.17
N GLU A 96 -18.16 -1.07 -17.15
CA GLU A 96 -18.21 -2.50 -16.84
C GLU A 96 -19.58 -2.97 -16.32
N GLY A 97 -20.33 -2.09 -15.63
CA GLY A 97 -21.68 -2.36 -15.13
C GLY A 97 -22.82 -2.10 -16.12
N GLY A 98 -22.54 -1.46 -17.26
CA GLY A 98 -23.53 -1.23 -18.32
C GLY A 98 -23.78 -2.43 -19.23
N ALA A 99 -23.06 -3.54 -19.02
CA ALA A 99 -23.22 -4.82 -19.71
C ALA A 99 -23.90 -5.88 -18.81
N GLY A 100 -24.92 -5.46 -18.05
CA GLY A 100 -25.82 -6.33 -17.28
C GLY A 100 -27.19 -6.45 -17.93
#